data_AF-A0A8T6P7T4-F1
#
_entry.id   AF-A0A8T6P7T4-F1
#
_cell.length_a   1.000
_cell.length_b   1.000
_cell.length_c   1.000
_cell.angle_alpha   90.00
_cell.angle_beta   90.00
_cell.angle_gamma   90.00
#
_symmetry.space_group_name_H-M   'P 1'
#
loop_
_entity.id
_entity.type
_entity.pdbx_description
1 polymer ?
#
loop_
_entity_poly.entity_id
_entity_poly.type
_entity_poly.pdbx_seq_one_letter_code
_entity_poly.pdbx_strand_id
1 'polypeptide(L)'
;MPELLFIGVIAFVLALGITRAVLVVHEDEKAIISRLGRPERVAEPGPHILIPLIQSAHLYDITDAMERARFEAAQSRLEQSFLEGQ
;
A
#
# COMPACT_ATOMS: atom_id res chain seq x y z
N MET A 1 -37.24 -0.38 -24.47
CA MET A 1 -37.04 0.09 -23.08
C MET A 1 -36.02 -0.70 -22.25
N PRO A 2 -35.76 -2.02 -22.42
CA PRO A 2 -34.77 -2.72 -21.58
C PRO A 2 -33.31 -2.33 -21.89
N GLU A 3 -33.03 -1.86 -23.10
CA GLU A 3 -31.70 -1.46 -23.55
C GLU A 3 -31.15 -0.25 -22.78
N LEU A 4 -32.00 0.75 -22.48
CA LEU A 4 -31.62 1.91 -21.66
C LEU A 4 -31.30 1.52 -20.22
N LEU A 5 -32.05 0.55 -19.68
CA LEU A 5 -31.83 0.03 -18.34
C LEU A 5 -30.48 -0.69 -18.27
N PHE A 6 -30.16 -1.50 -19.29
CA PHE A 6 -28.90 -2.20 -19.39
C PHE A 6 -27.70 -1.25 -19.51
N ILE A 7 -27.82 -0.22 -20.36
CA ILE A 7 -26.80 0.83 -20.49
C ILE A 7 -26.63 1.59 -19.17
N GLY A 8 -27.73 1.92 -18.49
CA GLY A 8 -27.70 2.58 -17.19
C GLY A 8 -26.99 1.76 -16.12
N VAL A 9 -27.23 0.44 -16.08
CA VAL A 9 -26.55 -0.47 -15.15
C VAL A 9 -25.05 -0.54 -15.44
N ILE A 10 -24.65 -0.68 -16.70
CA ILE A 10 -23.22 -0.70 -17.08
C ILE A 10 -22.54 0.61 -16.70
N ALA A 11 -23.16 1.76 -17.02
CA ALA A 11 -22.63 3.07 -16.69
C ALA A 11 -22.49 3.26 -15.17
N PHE A 12 -23.46 2.78 -14.39
CA PHE A 12 -23.42 2.83 -12.93
C PHE A 12 -22.29 1.97 -12.36
N VAL A 13 -22.10 0.75 -12.86
CA VAL A 13 -20.99 -0.14 -12.44
C VAL A 13 -19.63 0.47 -12.79
N LEU A 14 -19.49 1.06 -13.98
CA LEU A 14 -18.26 1.75 -14.39
C LEU A 14 -17.97 2.96 -13.50
N ALA A 15 -18.98 3.79 -13.21
CA ALA A 15 -18.82 4.95 -12.33
C ALA A 15 -18.42 4.56 -10.90
N LEU A 16 -19.00 3.49 -10.37
CA LEU A 16 -18.60 2.90 -9.08
C LEU A 16 -17.17 2.35 -9.10
N GLY A 17 -16.76 1.73 -10.20
CA GLY A 17 -15.39 1.27 -10.41
C GLY A 17 -14.40 2.44 -10.37
N ILE A 18 -14.68 3.52 -11.11
CA ILE A 18 -13.82 4.71 -11.18
C ILE A 18 -13.68 5.39 -9.82
N THR A 19 -14.75 5.48 -9.04
CA THR A 19 -14.68 6.08 -7.69
C THR A 19 -13.84 5.26 -6.71
N ARG A 20 -13.72 3.94 -6.93
CA ARG A 20 -12.85 3.05 -6.15
C ARG A 20 -11.41 2.98 -6.67
N ALA A 21 -11.11 3.66 -7.78
CA ALA A 21 -9.79 3.63 -8.43
C ALA A 21 -8.77 4.56 -7.76
N VAL A 22 -9.20 5.51 -6.93
CA VAL A 22 -8.28 6.47 -6.30
C VAL A 22 -7.85 5.95 -4.94
N LEU A 23 -6.55 5.67 -4.78
CA LEU A 23 -5.92 5.42 -3.50
C LEU A 23 -5.08 6.64 -3.12
N VAL A 24 -5.19 7.07 -1.88
CA VAL A 24 -4.32 8.11 -1.31
C VAL A 24 -3.36 7.42 -0.35
N VAL A 25 -2.06 7.54 -0.61
CA VAL A 25 -1.00 7.01 0.25
C VAL A 25 -0.50 8.16 1.13
N HIS A 26 -0.47 7.98 2.45
CA HIS A 26 0.03 8.99 3.38
C HIS A 26 1.57 9.04 3.39
N GLU A 27 2.13 10.13 3.91
CA GLU A 27 3.59 10.33 3.95
C GLU A 27 4.34 9.31 4.81
N ASP A 28 3.70 8.81 5.86
CA ASP A 28 4.25 7.79 6.76
C ASP A 28 4.03 6.35 6.23
N GLU A 29 3.35 6.21 5.09
CA GLU A 29 3.01 4.92 4.49
C GLU A 29 3.71 4.72 3.14
N LYS A 30 4.02 3.46 2.84
CA LYS A 30 4.38 3.02 1.48
C LYS A 30 3.34 2.05 0.97
N ALA A 31 2.87 2.24 -0.25
CA ALA A 31 1.97 1.27 -0.88
C ALA A 31 2.74 0.43 -1.91
N ILE A 32 2.68 -0.88 -1.78
CA ILE A 32 3.13 -1.79 -2.84
C ILE A 32 1.93 -2.09 -3.73
N ILE A 33 2.01 -1.66 -4.98
CA ILE A 33 0.99 -1.96 -5.99
C ILE A 33 1.35 -3.27 -6.66
N SER A 34 0.47 -4.25 -6.51
CA SER A 34 0.56 -5.57 -7.12
C SER A 34 -0.47 -5.69 -8.24
N ARG A 35 -0.07 -6.24 -9.38
CA ARG A 35 -0.97 -6.55 -10.50
C ARG A 35 -1.05 -8.06 -10.66
N LEU A 36 -2.25 -8.64 -10.58
CA LEU A 36 -2.47 -10.09 -10.71
C LEU A 36 -1.55 -10.93 -9.80
N GLY A 37 -1.36 -10.49 -8.55
CA GLY A 37 -0.53 -11.18 -7.56
C GLY A 37 0.98 -11.02 -7.74
N ARG A 38 1.45 -10.21 -8.69
CA ARG A 38 2.87 -9.86 -8.84
C ARG A 38 3.12 -8.42 -8.40
N PRO A 39 4.14 -8.14 -7.57
CA PRO A 39 4.52 -6.77 -7.24
C PRO A 39 5.00 -6.07 -8.52
N GLU A 40 4.37 -4.96 -8.87
CA GLU A 40 4.70 -4.20 -10.08
C GLU A 40 5.55 -3.00 -9.72
N ARG A 41 5.14 -2.23 -8.71
CA ARG A 41 5.80 -0.99 -8.30
C ARG A 41 5.50 -0.62 -6.86
N VAL A 42 6.41 0.13 -6.26
CA VAL A 42 6.17 0.84 -5.00
C VAL A 42 5.61 2.22 -5.35
N ALA A 43 4.48 2.58 -4.77
CA ALA A 43 3.88 3.89 -4.86
C ALA A 43 4.42 4.79 -3.74
N GLU A 44 4.75 6.01 -4.13
CA GLU A 44 5.20 7.07 -3.23
C GLU A 44 3.98 7.73 -2.56
N PRO A 45 4.19 8.54 -1.51
CA PRO A 45 3.13 9.32 -0.90
C PRO A 45 2.39 10.18 -1.93
N GLY A 46 1.05 10.21 -1.83
CA GLY A 46 0.19 10.99 -2.71
C GLY A 46 -0.90 10.18 -3.42
N PRO A 47 -1.71 10.86 -4.26
CA PRO A 47 -2.83 10.24 -4.96
C PRO A 47 -2.36 9.34 -6.09
N HIS A 48 -2.79 8.09 -6.07
CA HIS A 48 -2.48 7.08 -7.07
C HIS A 48 -3.75 6.50 -7.66
N ILE A 49 -3.78 6.40 -8.99
CA ILE A 49 -4.85 5.72 -9.72
C ILE A 49 -4.50 4.24 -9.82
N LEU A 50 -5.37 3.40 -9.26
CA LEU A 50 -5.34 1.95 -9.37
C LEU A 50 -6.48 1.48 -10.25
N ILE A 51 -6.21 0.44 -11.03
CA ILE A 51 -7.23 -0.25 -11.80
C ILE A 51 -7.99 -1.19 -10.86
N PRO A 52 -9.26 -0.90 -10.53
CA PRO A 52 -10.05 -1.78 -9.68
C PRO A 52 -10.11 -3.17 -10.32
N LEU A 53 -10.17 -4.22 -9.49
CA LEU A 53 -10.14 -5.65 -9.85
C LEU A 53 -8.79 -6.25 -10.24
N ILE A 54 -7.90 -5.51 -10.90
CA ILE A 54 -6.65 -6.08 -11.44
C ILE A 54 -5.44 -5.73 -10.57
N GLN A 55 -5.50 -4.55 -9.95
CA GLN A 55 -4.45 -4.05 -9.07
C GLN A 55 -4.91 -4.09 -7.61
N SER A 56 -4.02 -4.58 -6.76
CA SER A 56 -4.17 -4.59 -5.31
C SER A 56 -3.08 -3.73 -4.71
N ALA A 57 -3.43 -2.87 -3.76
CA ALA A 57 -2.46 -2.09 -2.99
C ALA A 57 -2.32 -2.69 -1.60
N HIS A 58 -1.07 -2.80 -1.13
CA HIS A 58 -0.77 -3.15 0.26
C HIS A 58 -0.01 -1.99 0.88
N LEU A 59 -0.64 -1.35 1.86
CA LEU A 59 -0.07 -0.25 2.63
C LEU A 59 0.83 -0.83 3.71
N TYR A 60 2.02 -0.26 3.85
CA TYR A 60 3.01 -0.59 4.85
C TYR A 60 3.36 0.68 5.60
N ASP A 61 3.18 0.65 6.93
CA ASP A 61 3.64 1.71 7.80
C ASP A 61 5.17 1.66 7.92
N ILE A 62 5.82 2.76 7.57
CA ILE A 62 7.28 2.85 7.58
C ILE A 62 7.79 3.12 9.00
N THR A 63 6.97 3.75 9.85
CA THR A 63 7.32 4.14 11.22
C THR A 63 7.52 2.91 12.08
N ASP A 64 6.57 1.97 12.04
CA ASP A 64 6.65 0.68 12.75
C ASP A 64 7.88 -0.13 12.35
N ALA A 65 8.23 -0.13 11.07
CA ALA A 65 9.38 -0.85 10.55
C ALA A 65 10.71 -0.23 11.05
N MET A 66 10.81 1.09 11.06
CA MET A 66 12.00 1.78 11.58
C MET A 66 12.15 1.59 13.09
N GLU A 67 11.06 1.60 13.85
CA GLU A 67 11.12 1.48 15.30
C GLU A 67 11.70 0.12 15.70
N ARG A 68 11.24 -0.96 15.06
CA ARG A 68 11.79 -2.32 15.24
C ARG A 68 13.28 -2.38 14.91
N ALA A 69 13.69 -1.82 13.78
CA ALA A 69 15.09 -1.80 13.37
C ALA A 69 15.99 -1.04 14.36
N ARG A 70 15.48 0.06 14.96
CA ARG A 70 16.22 0.81 16.00
C ARG A 70 16.35 0.02 17.29
N PHE A 71 15.31 -0.69 17.70
CA PHE A 71 15.36 -1.53 18.90
C PHE A 71 16.36 -2.68 18.74
N GLU A 72 16.38 -3.35 17.59
CA GLU A 72 17.36 -4.40 17.28
C GLU A 72 18.79 -3.85 17.30
N ALA A 73 19.03 -2.71 16.64
CA ALA A 73 20.35 -2.06 16.65
C ALA A 73 20.78 -1.58 18.04
N ALA A 74 19.83 -1.19 18.90
CA ALA A 74 20.11 -0.83 20.27
C ALA A 74 20.48 -2.05 21.11
N GLN A 75 19.78 -3.18 20.96
CA GLN A 75 20.13 -4.43 21.62
C GLN A 75 21.51 -4.95 21.21
N SER A 76 21.82 -4.94 19.92
CA SER A 76 23.12 -5.43 19.43
C SER A 76 24.29 -4.60 19.98
N ARG A 77 24.09 -3.28 20.15
CA ARG A 77 25.09 -2.40 20.78
C ARG A 77 25.29 -2.72 22.26
N LEU A 78 24.22 -3.04 22.98
CA LEU A 78 24.30 -3.40 24.39
C LEU A 78 25.06 -4.73 24.56
N GLU A 79 24.78 -5.73 23.73
CA GLU A 79 25.50 -7.00 23.75
C GLU A 79 27.00 -6.81 23.48
N GLN A 80 27.35 -5.98 22.49
CA GLN A 80 28.75 -5.66 22.19
C GLN A 80 29.45 -4.95 23.36
N SER A 81 28.79 -3.97 23.99
CA SER A 81 29.37 -3.27 25.15
C SER A 81 29.57 -4.19 26.36
N PHE A 82 28.74 -5.23 26.50
CA PHE A 82 28.85 -6.20 27.58
C PHE A 82 30.04 -7.15 27.36
N LEU A 83 30.34 -7.47 26.09
CA LEU A 83 31.47 -8.30 25.70
C LEU A 83 32.81 -7.56 25.75
N GLU A 84 32.84 -6.26 25.42
CA GLU A 84 34.05 -5.43 25.54
C GLU A 84 34.40 -5.04 26.99
N GLY A 85 33.44 -5.17 27.92
CA GLY A 85 33.61 -4.85 29.33
C GLY A 85 34.15 -5.98 30.22
N GLN A 86 34.44 -7.16 29.66
CA GLN A 86 35.11 -8.29 30.34
C GLN A 86 36.57 -8.41 29.90
#